data_AF-A0A422NNG1-F1
#
_entry.id   AF-A0A422NNG1-F1
#
_cell.length_a   1.000
_cell.length_b   1.000
_cell.length_c   1.000
_cell.angle_alpha   90.00
_cell.angle_beta   90.00
_cell.angle_gamma   90.00
#
_symmetry.space_group_name_H-M   'P 1'
#
loop_
_entity.id
_entity.type
_entity.pdbx_description
1 polymer ?
#
loop_
_entity_poly.entity_id
_entity_poly.type
_entity_poly.pdbx_seq_one_letter_code
_entity_poly.pdbx_strand_id
1 'polypeptide(L)'
;MQPSNEARARGRAASTSSSFTTMSSSISSCGDVGRLDLLLNIESLCTLFQDVAPTEEPMSTQQPDLLRIQYSKDFDRVMGLYRTLRGTFSGAFRAAPSARWFLLTAFVLRQCHSHYTAWKDRRDVVLDSARLLGSTRESLLAEMGGSDEFHGGNNIRCGELTPILESWLPLEANLKGPTGSFSVWRAVRWEFQAVEDFNLRNHKNFQVWHHRKELLLEALARTESPSHTSLLASMELFNRYLIQHHNICFADIDERAICGEVFKIDHKNYHVWLHRSWFVHTFPFLIQPPSWPALLGDYTTMTDQAGKSTEPLRAFVVQEMWEEECQGPPIPPCGLKDELDYTATLIRDDCLNNSAWCHRFYLFDRDLIRASLQTCSLQSLEDVDTVLRHLCLDEMHYALQWCVYEPCNESSFVHARGIATIYQAAALRLYLSSNATGAYNYLADKVSISSMAPLPSHYMCLKEKVPWDVFLGTFSLVQQQLCVLRDDVTSHAEELRRSVSAGDEATLLESFLCRSQYLLDNVHQVYAARYHLLFVLLEQLWCCYFTDAERDQVNETLPPKKYAEGDEAAAEAITKQPLDNCVRYFLEHEVQAMGLARRLVVEDAIRSKYWKHEINLVMHRDYSWH
;
A
#
# COMPACT_ATOMS: atom_id res chain seq x y z
N MET A 1 -27.75 48.37 21.15
CA MET A 1 -28.44 47.19 21.71
C MET A 1 -27.90 45.98 20.98
N GLN A 2 -27.32 45.04 21.73
CA GLN A 2 -26.65 43.83 21.24
C GLN A 2 -27.57 42.98 20.34
N PRO A 3 -26.99 42.22 19.41
CA PRO A 3 -27.44 40.86 19.13
C PRO A 3 -26.45 39.83 19.70
N SER A 4 -27.04 38.71 20.06
CA SER A 4 -26.55 37.56 20.81
C SER A 4 -25.49 36.74 20.09
N ASN A 5 -24.40 36.44 20.81
CA ASN A 5 -23.42 35.41 20.50
C ASN A 5 -23.97 34.02 20.87
N GLU A 6 -24.12 33.14 19.89
CA GLU A 6 -24.09 31.69 20.11
C GLU A 6 -22.92 31.10 19.32
N ALA A 7 -21.77 30.99 19.98
CA ALA A 7 -20.60 30.29 19.47
C ALA A 7 -20.79 28.78 19.68
N ARG A 8 -20.90 28.02 18.58
CA ARG A 8 -20.94 26.56 18.59
C ARG A 8 -19.51 26.05 18.54
N ALA A 9 -18.95 25.71 19.71
CA ALA A 9 -17.61 25.14 19.84
C ALA A 9 -17.54 23.76 19.15
N ARG A 10 -16.76 23.65 18.07
CA ARG A 10 -16.30 22.38 17.49
C ARG A 10 -14.92 22.07 18.07
N GLY A 11 -14.82 21.03 18.89
CA GLY A 11 -13.54 20.48 19.32
C GLY A 11 -12.91 19.65 18.20
N ARG A 12 -11.89 20.20 17.52
CA ARG A 12 -10.95 19.43 16.69
C ARG A 12 -9.71 19.14 17.54
N ALA A 13 -9.29 17.88 17.58
CA ALA A 13 -8.08 17.45 18.27
C ALA A 13 -6.86 18.01 17.52
N ALA A 14 -6.01 18.75 18.23
CA ALA A 14 -4.78 19.32 17.69
C ALA A 14 -3.74 18.22 17.46
N SER A 15 -3.26 18.08 16.23
CA SER A 15 -2.07 17.30 15.89
C SER A 15 -0.82 18.14 16.21
N THR A 16 -0.03 17.70 17.20
CA THR A 16 1.20 18.40 17.59
C THR A 16 2.39 17.96 16.75
N SER A 17 3.10 18.96 16.22
CA SER A 17 4.40 18.89 15.56
C SER A 17 5.46 18.14 16.37
N SER A 18 6.34 17.44 15.65
CA SER A 18 7.40 16.59 16.16
C SER A 18 8.51 17.41 16.82
N SER A 19 8.79 17.08 18.08
CA SER A 19 10.07 17.38 18.72
C SER A 19 10.41 16.17 19.58
N PHE A 20 11.53 15.52 19.24
CA PHE A 20 12.06 14.35 19.92
C PHE A 20 12.20 14.65 21.41
N THR A 21 11.25 14.13 22.19
CA THR A 21 11.37 14.03 23.65
C THR A 21 10.92 12.61 23.98
N THR A 22 11.80 11.85 24.63
CA THR A 22 11.53 10.49 25.12
C THR A 22 10.35 10.55 26.08
N MET A 23 9.13 10.40 25.56
CA MET A 23 7.91 10.31 26.35
C MET A 23 7.89 8.94 27.03
N SER A 24 8.18 8.95 28.33
CA SER A 24 7.84 7.84 29.21
C SER A 24 6.32 7.68 29.18
N SER A 25 5.85 6.58 28.60
CA SER A 25 4.44 6.26 28.42
C SER A 25 3.75 6.11 29.78
N SER A 26 3.08 7.17 30.22
CA SER A 26 2.17 7.13 31.36
C SER A 26 0.76 6.88 30.84
N ILE A 27 0.47 5.62 30.48
CA ILE A 27 -0.90 5.20 30.18
C ILE A 27 -1.61 4.93 31.51
N SER A 28 -2.64 5.74 31.76
CA SER A 28 -3.84 5.48 32.55
C SER A 28 -3.81 4.25 33.47
N SER A 29 -3.70 4.51 34.76
CA SER A 29 -3.93 3.56 35.85
C SER A 29 -5.40 3.13 35.92
N CYS A 30 -5.71 1.91 35.46
CA CYS A 30 -6.66 0.96 36.08
C CYS A 30 -6.75 -0.34 35.26
N GLY A 31 -6.14 -1.44 35.74
CA GLY A 31 -6.85 -2.73 35.79
C GLY A 31 -6.44 -3.92 34.90
N ASP A 32 -5.59 -3.82 33.87
CA ASP A 32 -5.19 -5.01 33.09
C ASP A 32 -3.70 -4.97 32.73
N VAL A 33 -2.93 -5.93 33.24
CA VAL A 33 -1.51 -6.08 32.88
C VAL A 33 -1.46 -6.71 31.49
N GLY A 34 -0.94 -5.99 30.50
CA GLY A 34 -0.86 -6.49 29.12
C GLY A 34 -0.10 -7.83 29.04
N ARG A 35 -0.53 -8.73 28.15
CA ARG A 35 0.01 -10.11 28.06
C ARG A 35 1.53 -10.13 27.88
N LEU A 36 2.05 -9.17 27.11
CA LEU A 36 3.49 -9.02 26.89
C LEU A 36 4.26 -8.58 28.14
N ASP A 37 3.62 -7.87 29.07
CA ASP A 37 4.24 -7.39 30.31
C ASP A 37 4.39 -8.52 31.33
N LEU A 38 3.55 -9.55 31.26
CA LEU A 38 3.70 -10.77 32.06
C LEU A 38 5.05 -11.47 31.83
N LEU A 39 5.61 -11.37 30.63
CA LEU A 39 6.92 -11.94 30.27
C LEU A 39 8.11 -11.19 30.89
N LEU A 40 7.87 -10.09 31.62
CA LEU A 40 8.90 -9.44 32.43
C LEU A 40 9.14 -10.16 33.77
N ASN A 41 8.25 -11.06 34.18
CA ASN A 41 8.43 -11.84 35.41
C ASN A 41 9.43 -12.99 35.18
N ILE A 42 10.72 -12.65 35.19
CA ILE A 42 11.83 -13.61 35.01
C ILE A 42 11.99 -14.54 36.21
N GLU A 43 11.52 -14.16 37.40
CA GLU A 43 11.54 -15.02 38.59
C GLU A 43 10.61 -16.24 38.43
N SER A 44 9.41 -16.01 37.91
CA SER A 44 8.47 -17.07 37.51
C SER A 44 9.12 -18.02 36.49
N LEU A 45 9.79 -17.48 35.47
CA LEU A 45 10.56 -18.29 34.52
C LEU A 45 11.66 -19.09 35.23
N CYS A 46 12.42 -18.49 36.14
CA CYS A 46 13.50 -19.18 36.85
C CYS A 46 12.97 -20.34 37.70
N THR A 47 11.79 -20.20 38.30
CA THR A 47 11.13 -21.28 39.05
C THR A 47 10.79 -22.45 38.12
N LEU A 48 10.27 -22.18 36.93
CA LEU A 48 9.98 -23.20 35.91
C LEU A 48 11.25 -23.86 35.34
N PHE A 49 12.44 -23.30 35.54
CA PHE A 49 13.72 -23.77 34.99
C PHE A 49 14.81 -23.96 36.05
N GLN A 50 14.41 -24.30 37.28
CA GLN A 50 15.35 -24.52 38.39
C GLN A 50 16.30 -25.71 38.16
N ASP A 51 15.86 -26.70 37.39
CA ASP A 51 16.59 -27.92 36.99
C ASP A 51 17.51 -27.71 35.77
N VAL A 52 17.49 -26.53 35.14
CA VAL A 52 18.25 -26.25 33.91
C VAL A 52 19.33 -25.19 34.17
N ALA A 53 20.59 -25.57 33.91
CA ALA A 53 21.72 -24.64 33.91
C ALA A 53 21.79 -23.86 32.58
N PRO A 54 21.75 -22.51 32.58
CA PRO A 54 21.88 -21.70 31.37
C PRO A 54 23.29 -21.79 30.78
N THR A 55 23.37 -21.90 29.45
CA THR A 55 24.63 -21.83 28.71
C THR A 55 24.96 -20.38 28.39
N GLU A 56 26.11 -19.90 28.85
CA GLU A 56 26.59 -18.55 28.53
C GLU A 56 26.79 -18.34 27.02
N GLU A 57 26.81 -17.08 26.57
CA GLU A 57 27.13 -16.77 25.18
C GLU A 57 28.59 -17.17 24.89
N PRO A 58 28.87 -17.94 23.81
CA PRO A 58 30.22 -18.39 23.53
C PRO A 58 31.14 -17.21 23.21
N MET A 59 32.32 -17.21 23.82
CA MET A 59 33.36 -16.22 23.58
C MET A 59 34.15 -16.57 22.31
N SER A 60 34.16 -15.68 21.31
CA SER A 60 35.09 -15.81 20.19
C SER A 60 36.50 -15.44 20.62
N THR A 61 37.38 -16.43 20.75
CA THR A 61 38.81 -16.21 21.06
C THR A 61 39.59 -15.62 19.89
N GLN A 62 39.02 -15.61 18.68
CA GLN A 62 39.68 -15.15 17.46
C GLN A 62 39.62 -13.64 17.26
N GLN A 63 38.72 -12.93 17.96
CA GLN A 63 38.50 -11.49 17.80
C GLN A 63 38.24 -10.82 19.15
N PRO A 64 39.25 -10.71 20.02
CA PRO A 64 39.11 -10.19 21.38
C PRO A 64 38.72 -8.70 21.44
N ASP A 65 38.97 -7.94 20.36
CA ASP A 65 38.74 -6.49 20.29
C ASP A 65 37.35 -6.11 19.78
N LEU A 66 36.47 -7.07 19.48
CA LEU A 66 35.10 -6.77 19.08
C LEU A 66 34.28 -6.26 20.27
N LEU A 67 33.63 -5.11 20.08
CA LEU A 67 32.71 -4.52 21.04
C LEU A 67 31.56 -5.50 21.33
N ARG A 68 31.46 -5.92 22.60
CA ARG A 68 30.38 -6.77 23.09
C ARG A 68 29.26 -5.92 23.64
N ILE A 69 28.03 -6.35 23.37
CA ILE A 69 26.86 -5.78 24.04
C ILE A 69 26.92 -6.20 25.51
N GLN A 70 26.79 -5.24 26.41
CA GLN A 70 26.66 -5.53 27.84
C GLN A 70 25.19 -5.84 28.12
N TYR A 71 24.84 -7.13 28.04
CA TYR A 71 23.46 -7.57 28.27
C TYR A 71 23.08 -7.46 29.75
N SER A 72 21.77 -7.32 30.00
CA SER A 72 21.24 -7.39 31.36
C SER A 72 21.30 -8.84 31.88
N LYS A 73 21.28 -8.99 33.21
CA LYS A 73 21.23 -10.32 33.85
C LYS A 73 20.02 -11.14 33.38
N ASP A 74 18.89 -10.46 33.20
CA ASP A 74 17.65 -11.08 32.72
C ASP A 74 17.78 -11.58 31.29
N PHE A 75 18.36 -10.76 30.41
CA PHE A 75 18.64 -11.14 29.04
C PHE A 75 19.57 -12.37 28.99
N ASP A 76 20.69 -12.32 29.71
CA ASP A 76 21.66 -13.42 29.76
C ASP A 76 21.04 -14.70 30.31
N ARG A 77 20.19 -14.59 31.34
CA ARG A 77 19.48 -15.73 31.91
C ARG A 77 18.53 -16.37 30.91
N VAL A 78 17.66 -15.58 30.28
CA VAL A 78 16.66 -16.07 29.30
C VAL A 78 17.36 -16.66 28.08
N MET A 79 18.32 -15.93 27.50
CA MET A 79 19.06 -16.40 26.33
C MET A 79 19.96 -17.60 26.65
N GLY A 80 20.47 -17.70 27.86
CA GLY A 80 21.24 -18.85 28.29
C GLY A 80 20.40 -20.11 28.43
N LEU A 81 19.19 -20.00 28.99
CA LEU A 81 18.22 -21.10 29.01
C LEU A 81 17.86 -21.52 27.58
N TYR A 82 17.62 -20.55 26.70
CA TYR A 82 17.31 -20.81 25.30
C TYR A 82 18.46 -21.55 24.61
N ARG A 83 19.71 -21.10 24.76
CA ARG A 83 20.89 -21.81 24.20
C ARG A 83 21.01 -23.24 24.70
N THR A 84 20.82 -23.48 26.00
CA THR A 84 20.89 -24.83 26.59
C THR A 84 19.83 -25.76 25.96
N LEU A 85 18.59 -25.29 25.87
CA LEU A 85 17.46 -26.14 25.48
C LEU A 85 17.31 -26.26 23.96
N ARG A 86 17.80 -25.29 23.19
CA ARG A 86 17.66 -25.27 21.73
C ARG A 86 18.25 -26.50 21.06
N GLY A 87 19.37 -27.02 21.56
CA GLY A 87 19.99 -28.23 21.01
C GLY A 87 19.09 -29.47 21.08
N THR A 88 18.14 -29.50 22.01
CA THR A 88 17.21 -30.62 22.23
C THR A 88 15.87 -30.38 21.53
N PHE A 89 15.39 -29.14 21.54
CA PHE A 89 14.00 -28.83 21.17
C PHE A 89 13.84 -28.01 19.88
N SER A 90 14.92 -27.70 19.15
CA SER A 90 14.84 -27.06 17.82
C SER A 90 15.02 -28.05 16.66
N GLY A 91 14.51 -27.68 15.49
CA GLY A 91 14.59 -28.48 14.26
C GLY A 91 13.25 -29.09 13.82
N ALA A 92 13.14 -29.39 12.52
CA ALA A 92 11.89 -29.81 11.87
C ALA A 92 11.58 -31.32 11.99
N PHE A 93 12.53 -32.15 12.44
CA PHE A 93 12.35 -33.59 12.52
C PHE A 93 12.74 -34.09 13.92
N ARG A 94 11.78 -34.69 14.63
CA ARG A 94 11.97 -35.50 15.87
C ARG A 94 12.29 -34.76 17.17
N ALA A 95 12.19 -33.43 17.23
CA ALA A 95 12.24 -32.72 18.52
C ALA A 95 10.99 -33.07 19.35
N ALA A 96 11.19 -33.45 20.61
CA ALA A 96 10.10 -33.81 21.52
C ALA A 96 9.21 -32.58 21.82
N PRO A 97 7.90 -32.78 22.08
CA PRO A 97 7.06 -31.73 22.65
C PRO A 97 7.60 -31.27 24.00
N SER A 98 7.43 -29.98 24.32
CA SER A 98 7.75 -29.43 25.64
C SER A 98 7.05 -28.09 25.83
N ALA A 99 6.11 -28.04 26.78
CA ALA A 99 5.42 -26.81 27.15
C ALA A 99 6.40 -25.76 27.70
N ARG A 100 7.42 -26.21 28.45
CA ARG A 100 8.52 -25.37 28.94
C ARG A 100 9.27 -24.70 27.78
N TRP A 101 9.70 -25.49 26.79
CA TRP A 101 10.37 -24.94 25.60
C TRP A 101 9.49 -23.91 24.87
N PHE A 102 8.23 -24.25 24.62
CA PHE A 102 7.32 -23.37 23.91
C PHE A 102 7.11 -22.04 24.65
N LEU A 103 6.91 -22.09 25.97
CA LEU A 103 6.80 -20.90 26.80
C LEU A 103 8.10 -20.07 26.80
N LEU A 104 9.27 -20.72 26.90
CA LEU A 104 10.56 -20.03 26.87
C LEU A 104 10.77 -19.23 25.58
N THR A 105 10.27 -19.71 24.44
CA THR A 105 10.36 -18.92 23.19
C THR A 105 9.68 -17.55 23.31
N ALA A 106 8.58 -17.44 24.06
CA ALA A 106 7.90 -16.16 24.28
C ALA A 106 8.78 -15.20 25.11
N PHE A 107 9.40 -15.70 26.19
CA PHE A 107 10.35 -14.92 26.99
C PHE A 107 11.56 -14.45 26.17
N VAL A 108 12.10 -15.30 25.30
CA VAL A 108 13.19 -14.93 24.39
C VAL A 108 12.77 -13.79 23.47
N LEU A 109 11.58 -13.89 22.87
CA LEU A 109 11.04 -12.85 22.00
C LEU A 109 10.75 -11.55 22.74
N ARG A 110 10.41 -11.61 24.04
CA ARG A 110 10.27 -10.42 24.88
C ARG A 110 11.60 -9.70 25.10
N GLN A 111 12.70 -10.45 25.21
CA GLN A 111 14.06 -9.90 25.35
C GLN A 111 14.59 -9.35 24.02
N CYS A 112 14.32 -10.05 22.91
CA CYS A 112 14.73 -9.62 21.58
C CYS A 112 13.67 -10.01 20.54
N HIS A 113 12.74 -9.09 20.25
CA HIS A 113 11.67 -9.31 19.28
C HIS A 113 12.19 -9.46 17.84
N SER A 114 13.43 -9.05 17.56
CA SER A 114 14.08 -9.24 16.26
C SER A 114 14.78 -10.61 16.12
N HIS A 115 14.73 -11.47 17.15
CA HIS A 115 15.44 -12.74 17.17
C HIS A 115 14.77 -13.78 16.24
N TYR A 116 15.08 -13.71 14.94
CA TYR A 116 14.46 -14.50 13.88
C TYR A 116 14.52 -16.02 14.12
N THR A 117 15.58 -16.52 14.77
CA THR A 117 15.71 -17.94 15.11
C THR A 117 14.66 -18.37 16.15
N ALA A 118 14.32 -17.50 17.09
CA ALA A 118 13.32 -17.82 18.12
C ALA A 118 11.92 -17.78 17.53
N TRP A 119 11.64 -16.84 16.62
CA TRP A 119 10.41 -16.83 15.83
C TRP A 119 10.23 -18.10 15.01
N LYS A 120 11.30 -18.54 14.32
CA LYS A 120 11.28 -19.82 13.59
C LYS A 120 11.01 -20.98 14.53
N ASP A 121 11.77 -21.10 15.62
CA ASP A 121 11.62 -22.22 16.56
C ASP A 121 10.22 -22.26 17.20
N ARG A 122 9.62 -21.09 17.50
CA ARG A 122 8.24 -20.97 17.97
C ARG A 122 7.24 -21.43 16.91
N ARG A 123 7.40 -20.97 15.67
CA ARG A 123 6.56 -21.37 14.53
C ARG A 123 6.61 -22.88 14.28
N ASP A 124 7.79 -23.49 14.37
CA ASP A 124 7.98 -24.94 14.21
C ASP A 124 7.21 -25.74 15.29
N VAL A 125 6.97 -25.17 16.48
CA VAL A 125 6.10 -25.78 17.50
C VAL A 125 4.63 -25.60 17.12
N VAL A 126 4.21 -24.36 16.79
CA VAL A 126 2.79 -24.03 16.49
C VAL A 126 2.24 -24.84 15.32
N LEU A 127 3.07 -25.05 14.29
CA LEU A 127 2.66 -25.73 13.07
C LEU A 127 2.79 -27.26 13.15
N ASP A 128 3.38 -27.84 14.19
CA ASP A 128 3.47 -29.30 14.33
C ASP A 128 2.42 -29.81 15.32
N SER A 129 1.54 -30.70 14.85
CA SER A 129 0.39 -31.15 15.62
C SER A 129 0.79 -31.91 16.89
N ALA A 130 1.79 -32.79 16.80
CA ALA A 130 2.26 -33.57 17.95
C ALA A 130 3.00 -32.67 18.94
N ARG A 131 3.80 -31.72 18.43
CA ARG A 131 4.54 -30.80 19.28
C ARG A 131 3.63 -29.85 20.04
N LEU A 132 2.65 -29.22 19.37
CA LEU A 132 1.77 -28.26 20.04
C LEU A 132 0.79 -28.96 21.00
N LEU A 133 0.23 -30.12 20.64
CA LEU A 133 -0.64 -30.89 21.54
C LEU A 133 0.10 -31.41 22.78
N GLY A 134 1.41 -31.66 22.68
CA GLY A 134 2.24 -32.00 23.84
C GLY A 134 2.86 -30.79 24.55
N SER A 135 2.51 -29.57 24.15
CA SER A 135 3.04 -28.32 24.71
C SER A 135 1.91 -27.41 25.24
N THR A 136 0.87 -28.01 25.84
CA THR A 136 -0.29 -27.28 26.40
C THR A 136 -0.11 -27.00 27.90
N ARG A 137 -1.04 -26.24 28.50
CA ARG A 137 -1.09 -26.07 29.96
C ARG A 137 -1.22 -27.39 30.69
N GLU A 138 -2.07 -28.28 30.18
CA GLU A 138 -2.27 -29.61 30.75
C GLU A 138 -0.97 -30.42 30.70
N SER A 139 -0.21 -30.35 29.60
CA SER A 139 1.10 -30.99 29.49
C SER A 139 2.08 -30.46 30.53
N LEU A 140 2.16 -29.13 30.72
CA LEU A 140 3.04 -28.54 31.73
C LEU A 140 2.64 -28.95 33.15
N LEU A 141 1.34 -28.96 33.45
CA LEU A 141 0.85 -29.36 34.77
C LEU A 141 1.11 -30.85 35.04
N ALA A 142 1.01 -31.71 34.03
CA ALA A 142 1.38 -33.11 34.15
C ALA A 142 2.89 -33.31 34.37
N GLU A 143 3.74 -32.54 33.66
CA GLU A 143 5.19 -32.51 33.88
C GLU A 143 5.55 -32.08 35.32
N MET A 144 4.85 -31.09 35.87
CA MET A 144 5.09 -30.60 37.23
C MET A 144 4.46 -31.48 38.32
N GLY A 145 3.30 -32.09 38.06
CA GLY A 145 2.53 -32.90 39.00
C GLY A 145 3.00 -34.35 39.17
N GLY A 146 4.00 -34.80 38.40
CA GLY A 146 4.65 -36.11 38.56
C GLY A 146 5.68 -36.18 39.70
N SER A 147 5.83 -35.12 40.50
CA SER A 147 6.70 -35.08 41.68
C SER A 147 5.86 -34.87 42.94
N ASP A 148 5.61 -35.95 43.69
CA ASP A 148 4.86 -35.99 44.95
C ASP A 148 5.53 -35.23 46.13
N GLU A 149 6.38 -34.23 45.86
CA GLU A 149 7.12 -33.44 46.86
C GLU A 149 6.78 -31.93 46.83
N PHE A 150 5.52 -31.57 46.58
CA PHE A 150 5.06 -30.17 46.70
C PHE A 150 3.93 -29.96 47.72
N HIS A 151 3.78 -30.86 48.70
CA HIS A 151 2.84 -30.68 49.81
C HIS A 151 3.55 -30.10 51.04
N GLY A 152 3.77 -28.78 51.01
CA GLY A 152 4.16 -28.04 52.21
C GLY A 152 4.97 -26.77 51.96
N GLY A 153 4.39 -25.76 51.29
CA GLY A 153 4.97 -24.40 51.35
C GLY A 153 4.66 -23.43 50.20
N ASN A 154 4.16 -23.87 49.03
CA ASN A 154 4.24 -23.08 47.79
C ASN A 154 2.90 -22.76 47.09
N ASN A 155 1.80 -22.57 47.82
CA ASN A 155 0.54 -22.14 47.19
C ASN A 155 0.61 -20.72 46.57
N ILE A 156 1.60 -19.90 46.97
CA ILE A 156 1.77 -18.52 46.47
C ILE A 156 2.41 -18.48 45.07
N ARG A 157 3.33 -19.40 44.76
CA ARG A 157 4.07 -19.41 43.47
C ARG A 157 3.23 -19.86 42.27
N CYS A 158 2.20 -20.68 42.50
CA CYS A 158 1.30 -21.11 41.44
C CYS A 158 0.44 -19.93 40.92
N GLY A 159 0.04 -19.03 41.82
CA GLY A 159 -0.78 -17.86 41.49
C GLY A 159 -0.08 -16.83 40.59
N GLU A 160 1.23 -16.63 40.73
CA GLU A 160 2.00 -15.72 39.88
C GLU A 160 2.27 -16.28 38.47
N LEU A 161 2.33 -17.62 38.36
CA LEU A 161 2.51 -18.31 37.09
C LEU A 161 1.21 -18.39 36.28
N THR A 162 0.05 -18.49 36.93
CA THR A 162 -1.25 -18.68 36.26
C THR A 162 -1.48 -17.71 35.11
N PRO A 163 -1.33 -16.37 35.25
CA PRO A 163 -1.56 -15.43 34.15
C PRO A 163 -0.63 -15.63 32.95
N ILE A 164 0.64 -16.01 33.21
CA ILE A 164 1.63 -16.31 32.18
C ILE A 164 1.20 -17.56 31.40
N LEU A 165 0.85 -18.63 32.10
CA LEU A 165 0.40 -19.88 31.47
C LEU A 165 -0.90 -19.66 30.70
N GLU A 166 -1.80 -18.83 31.23
CA GLU A 166 -3.06 -18.48 30.58
C GLU A 166 -2.88 -17.72 29.26
N SER A 167 -1.86 -16.86 29.19
CA SER A 167 -1.60 -16.04 28.03
C SER A 167 -0.72 -16.72 26.98
N TRP A 168 0.20 -17.59 27.40
CA TRP A 168 1.32 -18.07 26.56
C TRP A 168 1.35 -19.57 26.31
N LEU A 169 0.41 -20.34 26.90
CA LEU A 169 0.18 -21.75 26.56
C LEU A 169 -1.29 -22.01 26.23
N PRO A 170 -1.59 -22.77 25.15
CA PRO A 170 -2.96 -23.15 24.82
C PRO A 170 -3.48 -24.20 25.78
N LEU A 171 -4.81 -24.26 25.94
CA LEU A 171 -5.49 -25.47 26.37
C LEU A 171 -5.59 -26.45 25.21
N GLU A 172 -5.58 -27.75 25.46
CA GLU A 172 -5.76 -28.76 24.41
C GLU A 172 -7.08 -28.54 23.64
N ALA A 173 -8.14 -28.12 24.35
CA ALA A 173 -9.43 -27.77 23.76
C ALA A 173 -9.37 -26.58 22.80
N ASN A 174 -8.38 -25.68 22.93
CA ASN A 174 -8.18 -24.58 21.99
C ASN A 174 -7.70 -25.07 20.63
N LEU A 175 -7.09 -26.25 20.55
CA LEU A 175 -6.39 -26.77 19.37
C LEU A 175 -7.20 -27.80 18.58
N LYS A 176 -8.32 -28.28 19.12
CA LYS A 176 -9.11 -29.37 18.53
C LYS A 176 -10.30 -28.87 17.69
N GLY A 177 -10.47 -29.40 16.49
CA GLY A 177 -11.63 -29.17 15.64
C GLY A 177 -12.89 -29.93 16.10
N PRO A 178 -13.99 -29.88 15.32
CA PRO A 178 -15.26 -30.56 15.64
C PRO A 178 -15.14 -32.07 15.86
N THR A 179 -14.19 -32.73 15.21
CA THR A 179 -13.95 -34.18 15.34
C THR A 179 -13.10 -34.56 16.55
N GLY A 180 -12.64 -33.57 17.33
CA GLY A 180 -11.64 -33.77 18.39
C GLY A 180 -10.19 -33.90 17.89
N SER A 181 -9.97 -33.88 16.57
CA SER A 181 -8.64 -33.91 15.95
C SER A 181 -7.97 -32.54 16.00
N PHE A 182 -6.63 -32.49 15.91
CA PHE A 182 -5.88 -31.24 15.80
C PHE A 182 -6.36 -30.39 14.61
N SER A 183 -6.49 -29.08 14.84
CA SER A 183 -6.79 -28.10 13.81
C SER A 183 -5.66 -27.07 13.72
N VAL A 184 -4.97 -27.05 12.58
CA VAL A 184 -3.94 -26.04 12.28
C VAL A 184 -4.52 -24.62 12.32
N TRP A 185 -5.75 -24.44 11.81
CA TRP A 185 -6.43 -23.15 11.81
C TRP A 185 -6.75 -22.63 13.22
N ARG A 186 -7.14 -23.51 14.14
CA ARG A 186 -7.31 -23.15 15.55
C ARG A 186 -5.98 -22.82 16.23
N ALA A 187 -4.90 -23.55 15.89
CA ALA A 187 -3.56 -23.23 16.38
C ALA A 187 -3.09 -21.86 15.90
N VAL A 188 -3.31 -21.52 14.61
CA VAL A 188 -3.03 -20.19 14.04
C VAL A 188 -3.84 -19.11 14.76
N ARG A 189 -5.16 -19.29 14.91
CA ARG A 189 -6.01 -18.35 15.66
C ARG A 189 -5.50 -18.10 17.08
N TRP A 190 -5.15 -19.16 17.80
CA TRP A 190 -4.65 -19.04 19.16
C TRP A 190 -3.33 -18.27 19.20
N GLU A 191 -2.39 -18.60 18.31
CA GLU A 191 -1.09 -17.93 18.24
C GLU A 191 -1.24 -16.46 17.84
N PHE A 192 -2.16 -16.14 16.92
CA PHE A 192 -2.49 -14.77 16.54
C PHE A 192 -2.92 -13.91 17.72
N GLN A 193 -3.72 -14.48 18.63
CA GLN A 193 -4.14 -13.82 19.87
C GLN A 193 -2.98 -13.72 20.87
N ALA A 194 -2.13 -14.75 20.95
CA ALA A 194 -0.98 -14.75 21.87
C ALA A 194 0.05 -13.68 21.49
N VAL A 195 0.32 -13.48 20.19
CA VAL A 195 1.34 -12.54 19.70
C VAL A 195 0.80 -11.17 19.31
N GLU A 196 -0.49 -10.90 19.48
CA GLU A 196 -1.12 -9.62 19.09
C GLU A 196 -0.41 -8.40 19.69
N ASP A 197 -0.05 -8.45 20.98
CA ASP A 197 0.68 -7.37 21.65
C ASP A 197 2.05 -7.10 21.03
N PHE A 198 2.73 -8.12 20.48
CA PHE A 198 3.98 -7.91 19.74
C PHE A 198 3.73 -7.12 18.46
N ASN A 199 2.65 -7.41 17.73
CA ASN A 199 2.30 -6.69 16.51
C ASN A 199 1.91 -5.24 16.81
N LEU A 200 1.18 -4.98 17.90
CA LEU A 200 0.75 -3.62 18.27
C LEU A 200 1.91 -2.78 18.81
N ARG A 201 2.73 -3.33 19.72
CA ARG A 201 3.80 -2.58 20.40
C ARG A 201 5.11 -2.54 19.60
N ASN A 202 5.35 -3.54 18.75
CA ASN A 202 6.57 -3.67 17.95
C ASN A 202 6.25 -3.65 16.45
N HIS A 203 5.25 -2.87 16.05
CA HIS A 203 4.71 -2.81 14.68
C HIS A 203 5.71 -2.44 13.57
N LYS A 204 6.90 -1.93 13.91
CA LYS A 204 8.01 -1.67 12.96
C LYS A 204 9.00 -2.83 12.83
N ASN A 205 8.74 -3.96 13.48
CA ASN A 205 9.61 -5.14 13.40
C ASN A 205 9.18 -6.06 12.24
N PHE A 206 10.15 -6.55 11.47
CA PHE A 206 9.86 -7.46 10.35
C PHE A 206 9.32 -8.82 10.82
N GLN A 207 9.92 -9.40 11.86
CA GLN A 207 9.63 -10.76 12.29
C GLN A 207 8.21 -10.92 12.84
N VAL A 208 7.65 -9.90 13.53
CA VAL A 208 6.28 -9.96 14.07
C VAL A 208 5.23 -10.09 12.96
N TRP A 209 5.42 -9.42 11.83
CA TRP A 209 4.51 -9.51 10.67
C TRP A 209 4.77 -10.76 9.85
N HIS A 210 6.04 -11.09 9.64
CA HIS A 210 6.43 -12.28 8.92
C HIS A 210 5.92 -13.56 9.59
N HIS A 211 5.97 -13.66 10.92
CA HIS A 211 5.44 -14.81 11.65
C HIS A 211 3.96 -15.05 11.37
N ARG A 212 3.13 -14.01 11.44
CA ARG A 212 1.68 -14.12 11.14
C ARG A 212 1.42 -14.56 9.70
N LYS A 213 2.15 -13.96 8.76
CA LYS A 213 2.09 -14.31 7.34
C LYS A 213 2.42 -15.79 7.10
N GLU A 214 3.53 -16.29 7.64
CA GLU A 214 3.96 -17.68 7.45
C GLU A 214 2.96 -18.69 8.05
N LEU A 215 2.38 -18.39 9.21
CA LEU A 215 1.36 -19.24 9.83
C LEU A 215 0.13 -19.42 8.93
N LEU A 216 -0.35 -18.35 8.31
CA LEU A 216 -1.47 -18.42 7.36
C LEU A 216 -1.10 -19.15 6.07
N LEU A 217 0.08 -18.87 5.51
CA LEU A 217 0.53 -19.56 4.30
C LEU A 217 0.65 -21.07 4.51
N GLU A 218 1.19 -21.50 5.65
CA GLU A 218 1.26 -22.93 5.98
C GLU A 218 -0.13 -23.54 6.22
N ALA A 219 -1.01 -22.86 6.97
CA ALA A 219 -2.36 -23.35 7.21
C ALA A 219 -3.16 -23.52 5.90
N LEU A 220 -3.00 -22.57 4.97
CA LEU A 220 -3.52 -22.69 3.61
C LEU A 220 -2.89 -23.88 2.89
N ALA A 221 -1.56 -24.01 2.87
CA ALA A 221 -0.87 -25.09 2.17
C ALA A 221 -1.31 -26.51 2.61
N ARG A 222 -1.75 -26.66 3.86
CA ARG A 222 -2.24 -27.93 4.44
C ARG A 222 -3.73 -28.19 4.20
N THR A 223 -4.41 -27.31 3.49
CA THR A 223 -5.83 -27.46 3.18
C THR A 223 -5.99 -28.34 1.92
N GLU A 224 -5.98 -29.67 2.10
CA GLU A 224 -5.93 -30.63 0.98
C GLU A 224 -7.25 -30.78 0.21
N SER A 225 -8.41 -30.65 0.89
CA SER A 225 -9.73 -30.81 0.28
C SER A 225 -10.76 -29.91 0.96
N PRO A 226 -11.60 -29.17 0.21
CA PRO A 226 -11.63 -29.06 -1.27
C PRO A 226 -10.42 -28.29 -1.83
N SER A 227 -10.23 -28.28 -3.17
CA SER A 227 -9.12 -27.55 -3.80
C SER A 227 -9.11 -26.06 -3.42
N HIS A 228 -7.92 -25.47 -3.26
CA HIS A 228 -7.78 -24.06 -2.87
C HIS A 228 -8.60 -23.11 -3.76
N THR A 229 -8.59 -23.34 -5.08
CA THR A 229 -9.34 -22.52 -6.04
C THR A 229 -10.84 -22.54 -5.77
N SER A 230 -11.40 -23.71 -5.47
CA SER A 230 -12.83 -23.86 -5.14
C SER A 230 -13.14 -23.23 -3.79
N LEU A 231 -12.25 -23.46 -2.81
CA LEU A 231 -12.41 -23.00 -1.45
C LEU A 231 -12.38 -21.46 -1.34
N LEU A 232 -11.45 -20.83 -2.04
CA LEU A 232 -11.24 -19.38 -2.05
C LEU A 232 -12.07 -18.66 -3.12
N ALA A 233 -13.06 -19.33 -3.74
CA ALA A 233 -13.93 -18.73 -4.73
C ALA A 233 -14.86 -17.67 -4.15
N SER A 234 -15.21 -17.76 -2.86
CA SER A 234 -15.93 -16.71 -2.14
C SER A 234 -15.66 -16.76 -0.64
N MET A 235 -15.86 -15.63 0.04
CA MET A 235 -15.75 -15.54 1.50
C MET A 235 -16.69 -16.54 2.19
N GLU A 236 -17.92 -16.69 1.68
CA GLU A 236 -18.93 -17.58 2.25
C GLU A 236 -18.48 -19.06 2.20
N LEU A 237 -17.91 -19.50 1.07
CA LEU A 237 -17.41 -20.87 0.94
C LEU A 237 -16.25 -21.13 1.90
N PHE A 238 -15.28 -20.22 1.96
CA PHE A 238 -14.14 -20.37 2.86
C PHE A 238 -14.55 -20.30 4.33
N ASN A 239 -15.44 -19.36 4.70
CA ASN A 239 -15.97 -19.25 6.05
C ASN A 239 -16.74 -20.51 6.46
N ARG A 240 -17.57 -21.07 5.57
CA ARG A 240 -18.28 -22.32 5.82
C ARG A 240 -17.31 -23.49 6.07
N TYR A 241 -16.24 -23.59 5.28
CA TYR A 241 -15.21 -24.58 5.49
C TYR A 241 -14.55 -24.44 6.87
N LEU A 242 -14.13 -23.23 7.25
CA LEU A 242 -13.53 -22.97 8.55
C LEU A 242 -14.47 -23.36 9.70
N ILE A 243 -15.76 -23.04 9.59
CA ILE A 243 -16.75 -23.39 10.61
C ILE A 243 -16.93 -24.91 10.68
N GLN A 244 -17.14 -25.57 9.55
CA GLN A 244 -17.47 -27.00 9.49
C GLN A 244 -16.29 -27.89 9.88
N HIS A 245 -15.06 -27.52 9.52
CA HIS A 245 -13.88 -28.38 9.71
C HIS A 245 -13.00 -27.94 10.88
N HIS A 246 -13.09 -26.69 11.31
CA HIS A 246 -12.18 -26.13 12.31
C HIS A 246 -12.89 -25.39 13.45
N ASN A 247 -14.21 -25.19 13.39
CA ASN A 247 -14.97 -24.46 14.42
C ASN A 247 -14.42 -23.05 14.69
N ILE A 248 -13.98 -22.36 13.63
CA ILE A 248 -13.61 -20.94 13.64
C ILE A 248 -14.28 -20.26 12.44
N CYS A 249 -14.35 -18.93 12.43
CA CYS A 249 -14.83 -18.18 11.28
C CYS A 249 -13.68 -17.42 10.60
N PHE A 250 -13.93 -16.90 9.39
CA PHE A 250 -12.93 -16.10 8.68
C PHE A 250 -12.48 -14.86 9.47
N ALA A 251 -13.41 -14.23 10.22
CA ALA A 251 -13.10 -13.07 11.04
C ALA A 251 -12.05 -13.35 12.14
N ASP A 252 -11.91 -14.61 12.58
CA ASP A 252 -10.88 -15.00 13.57
C ASP A 252 -9.44 -14.94 13.01
N ILE A 253 -9.29 -14.88 11.69
CA ILE A 253 -8.00 -14.85 10.97
C ILE A 253 -7.88 -13.64 10.03
N ASP A 254 -8.82 -12.70 10.11
CA ASP A 254 -8.86 -11.52 9.24
C ASP A 254 -7.85 -10.47 9.71
N GLU A 255 -6.71 -10.42 9.03
CA GLU A 255 -5.60 -9.52 9.38
C GLU A 255 -5.90 -8.04 9.10
N ARG A 256 -6.99 -7.72 8.39
CA ARG A 256 -7.36 -6.33 8.08
C ARG A 256 -7.66 -5.53 9.35
N ALA A 257 -8.23 -6.17 10.37
CA ALA A 257 -8.57 -5.54 11.64
C ALA A 257 -7.32 -5.06 12.40
N ILE A 258 -6.36 -5.96 12.63
CA ILE A 258 -5.11 -5.61 13.32
C ILE A 258 -4.28 -4.59 12.52
N CYS A 259 -4.29 -4.66 11.19
CA CYS A 259 -3.68 -3.61 10.36
C CYS A 259 -4.34 -2.26 10.60
N GLY A 260 -5.68 -2.22 10.69
CA GLY A 260 -6.44 -1.01 11.00
C GLY A 260 -6.08 -0.42 12.37
N GLU A 261 -5.93 -1.25 13.40
CA GLU A 261 -5.49 -0.77 14.72
C GLU A 261 -4.08 -0.16 14.68
N VAL A 262 -3.15 -0.78 13.96
CA VAL A 262 -1.81 -0.22 13.81
C VAL A 262 -1.82 1.06 12.98
N PHE A 263 -2.67 1.18 11.96
CA PHE A 263 -2.77 2.42 11.19
C PHE A 263 -3.30 3.60 12.01
N LYS A 264 -4.11 3.36 13.06
CA LYS A 264 -4.45 4.44 14.02
C LYS A 264 -3.24 4.97 14.78
N ILE A 265 -2.20 4.15 14.95
CA ILE A 265 -0.93 4.51 15.60
C ILE A 265 0.06 5.11 14.59
N ASP A 266 0.21 4.47 13.43
CA ASP A 266 1.17 4.80 12.38
C ASP A 266 0.58 4.46 10.99
N HIS A 267 -0.22 5.37 10.44
CA HIS A 267 -0.93 5.20 9.16
C HIS A 267 0.00 5.13 7.94
N LYS A 268 1.31 5.39 8.10
CA LYS A 268 2.35 5.26 7.06
C LYS A 268 3.27 4.06 7.31
N ASN A 269 2.88 3.13 8.19
CA ASN A 269 3.71 1.98 8.52
C ASN A 269 3.90 1.04 7.33
N TYR A 270 5.12 0.99 6.80
CA TYR A 270 5.45 0.21 5.61
C TYR A 270 5.21 -1.30 5.77
N HIS A 271 5.54 -1.88 6.93
CA HIS A 271 5.35 -3.31 7.16
C HIS A 271 3.87 -3.70 7.16
N VAL A 272 3.02 -2.85 7.75
CA VAL A 272 1.58 -3.08 7.83
C VAL A 272 0.93 -2.94 6.45
N TRP A 273 1.34 -1.95 5.65
CA TRP A 273 0.86 -1.82 4.26
C TRP A 273 1.24 -3.03 3.41
N LEU A 274 2.49 -3.52 3.52
CA LEU A 274 2.91 -4.74 2.85
C LEU A 274 2.12 -5.97 3.33
N HIS A 275 1.87 -6.07 4.64
CA HIS A 275 1.11 -7.19 5.22
C HIS A 275 -0.35 -7.17 4.78
N ARG A 276 -1.02 -6.01 4.86
CA ARG A 276 -2.40 -5.84 4.40
C ARG A 276 -2.53 -6.16 2.92
N SER A 277 -1.64 -5.61 2.09
CA SER A 277 -1.60 -5.91 0.67
C SER A 277 -1.42 -7.41 0.44
N TRP A 278 -0.43 -8.06 1.06
CA TRP A 278 -0.27 -9.52 0.95
C TRP A 278 -1.55 -10.28 1.37
N PHE A 279 -2.18 -9.87 2.47
CA PHE A 279 -3.36 -10.56 3.01
C PHE A 279 -4.56 -10.50 2.05
N VAL A 280 -4.92 -9.31 1.56
CA VAL A 280 -6.06 -9.17 0.63
C VAL A 280 -5.82 -9.91 -0.69
N HIS A 281 -4.57 -10.06 -1.09
CA HIS A 281 -4.17 -10.85 -2.26
C HIS A 281 -4.14 -12.36 -2.02
N THR A 282 -3.95 -12.79 -0.78
CA THR A 282 -3.97 -14.20 -0.39
C THR A 282 -5.40 -14.76 -0.38
N PHE A 283 -6.39 -13.90 -0.17
CA PHE A 283 -7.81 -14.21 -0.21
C PHE A 283 -8.51 -13.45 -1.34
N PRO A 284 -8.47 -13.94 -2.60
CA PRO A 284 -8.86 -13.16 -3.78
C PRO A 284 -10.30 -12.63 -3.76
N PHE A 285 -11.20 -13.28 -3.04
CA PHE A 285 -12.56 -12.79 -2.83
C PHE A 285 -12.63 -11.41 -2.15
N LEU A 286 -11.57 -10.99 -1.45
CA LEU A 286 -11.47 -9.66 -0.81
C LEU A 286 -11.15 -8.53 -1.78
N ILE A 287 -10.68 -8.83 -2.98
CA ILE A 287 -10.29 -7.85 -4.01
C ILE A 287 -10.84 -8.25 -5.38
N GLN A 288 -11.85 -9.12 -5.40
CA GLN A 288 -12.47 -9.56 -6.62
C GLN A 288 -13.09 -8.35 -7.32
N PRO A 289 -12.74 -8.07 -8.60
CA PRO A 289 -13.35 -6.98 -9.34
C PRO A 289 -14.82 -7.27 -9.65
N PRO A 290 -15.61 -6.23 -10.00
CA PRO A 290 -16.97 -6.44 -10.46
C PRO A 290 -17.02 -7.33 -11.72
N SER A 291 -18.09 -8.12 -11.84
CA SER A 291 -18.31 -8.93 -13.05
C SER A 291 -18.64 -8.05 -14.26
N TRP A 292 -18.33 -8.51 -15.48
CA TRP A 292 -18.70 -7.81 -16.71
C TRP A 292 -20.20 -7.48 -16.82
N PRO A 293 -21.15 -8.39 -16.48
CA PRO A 293 -22.56 -8.02 -16.44
C PRO A 293 -22.89 -6.88 -15.46
N ALA A 294 -22.20 -6.81 -14.31
CA ALA A 294 -22.39 -5.73 -13.35
C ALA A 294 -21.82 -4.40 -13.86
N LEU A 295 -20.61 -4.44 -14.44
CA LEU A 295 -20.00 -3.26 -15.09
C LEU A 295 -20.92 -2.75 -16.20
N LEU A 296 -21.28 -3.60 -17.16
CA LEU A 296 -22.14 -3.22 -18.27
C LEU A 296 -23.51 -2.75 -17.80
N GLY A 297 -24.09 -3.34 -16.74
CA GLY A 297 -25.38 -2.96 -16.17
C GLY A 297 -25.38 -1.55 -15.57
N ASP A 298 -24.38 -1.22 -14.76
CA ASP A 298 -24.22 0.12 -14.15
C ASP A 298 -23.99 1.20 -15.21
N TYR A 299 -23.26 0.86 -16.28
CA TYR A 299 -23.01 1.79 -17.37
C TYR A 299 -24.17 1.87 -18.38
N THR A 300 -24.93 0.78 -18.61
CA THR A 300 -26.11 0.82 -19.51
C THR A 300 -27.26 1.64 -18.93
N THR A 301 -27.42 1.68 -17.60
CA THR A 301 -28.40 2.56 -16.95
C THR A 301 -28.01 4.04 -17.00
N MET A 302 -26.72 4.36 -17.17
CA MET A 302 -26.26 5.73 -17.48
C MET A 302 -26.49 6.09 -18.96
N THR A 303 -26.51 5.10 -19.86
CA THR A 303 -26.61 5.29 -21.33
C THR A 303 -28.01 5.14 -21.93
N ASP A 304 -29.10 5.19 -21.15
CA ASP A 304 -30.44 5.46 -21.71
C ASP A 304 -30.49 6.85 -22.42
N GLN A 305 -29.40 7.62 -22.33
CA GLN A 305 -28.99 8.63 -23.30
C GLN A 305 -27.82 8.06 -24.13
N ALA A 306 -28.15 7.44 -25.26
CA ALA A 306 -27.19 6.71 -26.09
C ALA A 306 -26.16 7.63 -26.77
N GLY A 307 -24.93 7.61 -26.25
CA GLY A 307 -23.77 8.22 -26.87
C GLY A 307 -22.81 7.19 -27.45
N LYS A 308 -22.54 7.27 -28.76
CA LYS A 308 -21.43 6.54 -29.39
C LYS A 308 -20.10 6.93 -28.72
N SER A 309 -19.04 6.13 -28.87
CA SER A 309 -17.65 6.43 -28.46
C SER A 309 -17.16 7.85 -28.82
N THR A 310 -17.82 8.53 -29.76
CA THR A 310 -17.60 9.94 -30.17
C THR A 310 -18.19 11.01 -29.25
N GLU A 311 -18.94 10.68 -28.20
CA GLU A 311 -19.46 11.69 -27.26
C GLU A 311 -18.34 12.30 -26.39
N PRO A 312 -18.39 13.62 -26.17
CA PRO A 312 -17.39 14.32 -25.36
C PRO A 312 -17.35 13.77 -23.93
N LEU A 313 -16.15 13.70 -23.37
CA LEU A 313 -15.94 13.28 -21.98
C LEU A 313 -16.81 14.13 -21.03
N ARG A 314 -17.36 13.48 -19.99
CA ARG A 314 -18.05 14.19 -18.91
C ARG A 314 -17.09 15.22 -18.32
N ALA A 315 -17.48 16.49 -18.36
CA ALA A 315 -16.66 17.58 -17.82
C ALA A 315 -16.39 17.36 -16.33
N PHE A 316 -15.21 17.79 -15.88
CA PHE A 316 -14.90 17.87 -14.46
C PHE A 316 -15.67 19.03 -13.85
N VAL A 317 -16.24 18.82 -12.67
CA VAL A 317 -16.95 19.85 -11.92
C VAL A 317 -16.41 19.82 -10.50
N VAL A 318 -15.89 20.96 -10.04
CA VAL A 318 -15.43 21.12 -8.66
C VAL A 318 -16.62 20.97 -7.72
N GLN A 319 -16.54 20.02 -6.79
CA GLN A 319 -17.51 19.88 -5.70
C GLN A 319 -17.08 20.72 -4.50
N GLU A 320 -17.91 21.67 -4.09
CA GLU A 320 -17.62 22.53 -2.94
C GLU A 320 -17.69 21.76 -1.61
N MET A 321 -18.60 20.78 -1.51
CA MET A 321 -18.82 19.95 -0.31
C MET A 321 -18.03 18.63 -0.34
N TRP A 322 -16.75 18.71 -0.73
CA TRP A 322 -15.91 17.54 -0.97
C TRP A 322 -15.70 16.65 0.28
N GLU A 323 -15.73 17.19 1.51
CA GLU A 323 -15.62 16.38 2.76
C GLU A 323 -16.82 15.44 2.95
N GLU A 324 -18.01 15.92 2.62
CA GLU A 324 -19.27 15.16 2.75
C GLU A 324 -19.46 14.20 1.56
N GLU A 325 -18.82 14.50 0.43
CA GLU A 325 -18.93 13.77 -0.84
C GLU A 325 -17.59 13.17 -1.31
N CYS A 326 -16.68 12.81 -0.40
CA CYS A 326 -15.51 11.99 -0.71
C CYS A 326 -15.94 10.60 -1.18
N GLN A 327 -16.46 10.52 -2.39
CA GLN A 327 -16.99 9.31 -2.98
C GLN A 327 -15.81 8.45 -3.40
N GLY A 328 -15.76 7.21 -2.90
CA GLY A 328 -14.94 6.17 -3.49
C GLY A 328 -15.31 5.98 -4.97
N PRO A 329 -14.56 5.14 -5.70
CA PRO A 329 -14.88 4.92 -7.10
C PRO A 329 -16.28 4.29 -7.19
N PRO A 330 -17.16 4.78 -8.08
CA PRO A 330 -18.53 4.29 -8.21
C PRO A 330 -18.55 2.96 -8.98
N ILE A 331 -17.87 1.94 -8.45
CA ILE A 331 -17.90 0.60 -9.00
C ILE A 331 -19.03 -0.23 -8.38
N PRO A 332 -19.58 -1.21 -9.12
CA PRO A 332 -20.60 -2.10 -8.59
C PRO A 332 -20.12 -2.82 -7.30
N PRO A 333 -21.03 -3.22 -6.39
CA PRO A 333 -20.67 -3.93 -5.17
C PRO A 333 -19.83 -5.18 -5.43
N CYS A 334 -18.64 -5.23 -4.85
CA CYS A 334 -17.69 -6.34 -4.96
C CYS A 334 -16.64 -6.25 -3.84
N GLY A 335 -15.82 -7.28 -3.66
CA GLY A 335 -14.76 -7.28 -2.64
C GLY A 335 -13.76 -6.13 -2.85
N LEU A 336 -13.39 -5.84 -4.10
CA LEU A 336 -12.49 -4.74 -4.42
C LEU A 336 -13.03 -3.38 -3.97
N LYS A 337 -14.35 -3.19 -4.01
CA LYS A 337 -14.99 -1.94 -3.59
C LYS A 337 -14.75 -1.67 -2.10
N ASP A 338 -14.88 -2.68 -1.25
CA ASP A 338 -14.68 -2.53 0.20
C ASP A 338 -13.26 -2.00 0.51
N GLU A 339 -12.26 -2.51 -0.20
CA GLU A 339 -10.87 -2.08 -0.02
C GLU A 339 -10.61 -0.68 -0.60
N LEU A 340 -11.25 -0.32 -1.73
CA LEU A 340 -11.19 1.03 -2.28
C LEU A 340 -11.90 2.04 -1.38
N ASP A 341 -13.05 1.71 -0.80
CA ASP A 341 -13.77 2.52 0.18
C ASP A 341 -12.93 2.72 1.46
N TYR A 342 -12.19 1.67 1.88
CA TYR A 342 -11.24 1.78 2.98
C TYR A 342 -10.11 2.76 2.67
N THR A 343 -9.51 2.70 1.47
CA THR A 343 -8.50 3.70 1.08
C THR A 343 -9.08 5.11 1.02
N ALA A 344 -10.33 5.27 0.54
CA ALA A 344 -10.99 6.56 0.49
C ALA A 344 -11.20 7.15 1.89
N THR A 345 -11.54 6.31 2.88
CA THR A 345 -11.62 6.71 4.29
C THR A 345 -10.27 7.21 4.80
N LEU A 346 -9.18 6.48 4.54
CA LEU A 346 -7.85 6.88 4.98
C LEU A 346 -7.35 8.17 4.30
N ILE A 347 -7.65 8.34 3.01
CA ILE A 347 -7.31 9.57 2.26
C ILE A 347 -8.16 10.75 2.76
N ARG A 348 -9.43 10.53 3.07
CA ARG A 348 -10.28 11.56 3.68
C ARG A 348 -9.70 12.02 5.02
N ASP A 349 -9.26 11.07 5.84
CA ASP A 349 -8.74 11.36 7.18
C ASP A 349 -7.32 11.99 7.14
N ASP A 350 -6.46 11.58 6.19
CA ASP A 350 -5.19 12.24 5.85
C ASP A 350 -4.91 12.15 4.34
N CYS A 351 -5.20 13.23 3.61
CA CYS A 351 -5.01 13.25 2.16
C CYS A 351 -3.54 13.26 1.74
N LEU A 352 -2.61 13.51 2.67
CA LEU A 352 -1.15 13.45 2.47
C LEU A 352 -0.59 12.06 2.79
N ASN A 353 -1.45 11.08 3.05
CA ASN A 353 -1.05 9.70 3.24
C ASN A 353 -0.73 9.03 1.90
N ASN A 354 0.50 9.24 1.42
CA ASN A 354 0.99 8.63 0.18
C ASN A 354 0.86 7.09 0.16
N SER A 355 0.93 6.42 1.31
CA SER A 355 0.75 4.96 1.36
C SER A 355 -0.66 4.53 1.01
N ALA A 356 -1.68 5.29 1.43
CA ALA A 356 -3.07 5.04 1.05
C ALA A 356 -3.31 5.28 -0.46
N TRP A 357 -2.74 6.35 -1.01
CA TRP A 357 -2.76 6.62 -2.46
C TRP A 357 -2.06 5.51 -3.27
N CYS A 358 -0.86 5.09 -2.85
CA CYS A 358 -0.15 4.01 -3.52
C CYS A 358 -0.92 2.68 -3.49
N HIS A 359 -1.53 2.32 -2.35
CA HIS A 359 -2.33 1.11 -2.25
C HIS A 359 -3.59 1.20 -3.13
N ARG A 360 -4.27 2.35 -3.13
CA ARG A 360 -5.43 2.61 -3.99
C ARG A 360 -5.07 2.49 -5.48
N PHE A 361 -3.98 3.12 -5.90
CA PHE A 361 -3.48 3.03 -7.28
C PHE A 361 -3.16 1.59 -7.67
N TYR A 362 -2.49 0.85 -6.78
CA TYR A 362 -2.14 -0.54 -7.02
C TYR A 362 -3.37 -1.44 -7.21
N LEU A 363 -4.39 -1.30 -6.35
CA LEU A 363 -5.67 -2.00 -6.49
C LEU A 363 -6.38 -1.64 -7.80
N PHE A 364 -6.39 -0.36 -8.16
CA PHE A 364 -7.05 0.13 -9.35
C PHE A 364 -6.36 -0.37 -10.64
N ASP A 365 -5.04 -0.22 -10.75
CA ASP A 365 -4.28 -0.72 -11.91
C ASP A 365 -4.38 -2.24 -12.03
N ARG A 366 -4.04 -2.95 -10.94
CA ARG A 366 -3.79 -4.38 -10.98
C ARG A 366 -5.05 -5.21 -10.89
N ASP A 367 -5.93 -4.88 -9.94
CA ASP A 367 -7.05 -5.72 -9.56
C ASP A 367 -8.36 -5.27 -10.21
N LEU A 368 -8.43 -4.03 -10.74
CA LEU A 368 -9.54 -3.57 -11.58
C LEU A 368 -9.17 -3.57 -13.07
N ILE A 369 -8.32 -2.63 -13.53
CA ILE A 369 -8.13 -2.41 -14.97
C ILE A 369 -7.46 -3.60 -15.66
N ARG A 370 -6.33 -4.08 -15.13
CA ARG A 370 -5.62 -5.23 -15.70
C ARG A 370 -6.45 -6.52 -15.60
N ALA A 371 -7.18 -6.72 -14.50
CA ALA A 371 -8.06 -7.87 -14.33
C ALA A 371 -9.25 -7.85 -15.32
N SER A 372 -9.86 -6.68 -15.55
CA SER A 372 -10.91 -6.50 -16.56
C SER A 372 -10.38 -6.81 -17.96
N LEU A 373 -9.21 -6.29 -18.35
CA LEU A 373 -8.58 -6.59 -19.64
C LEU A 373 -8.30 -8.09 -19.83
N GLN A 374 -7.95 -8.82 -18.77
CA GLN A 374 -7.70 -10.27 -18.84
C GLN A 374 -8.98 -11.11 -18.96
N THR A 375 -10.13 -10.55 -18.58
CA THR A 375 -11.42 -11.27 -18.54
C THR A 375 -12.41 -10.79 -19.59
N CYS A 376 -12.00 -9.88 -20.49
CA CYS A 376 -12.87 -9.25 -21.47
C CYS A 376 -13.14 -10.08 -22.75
N SER A 377 -12.69 -11.35 -22.81
CA SER A 377 -12.69 -12.16 -24.04
C SER A 377 -14.06 -12.39 -24.68
N LEU A 378 -15.14 -12.27 -23.91
CA LEU A 378 -16.52 -12.42 -24.38
C LEU A 378 -17.21 -11.08 -24.68
N GLN A 379 -16.52 -9.96 -24.48
CA GLN A 379 -17.08 -8.61 -24.64
C GLN A 379 -16.66 -7.99 -25.96
N SER A 380 -17.48 -7.05 -26.48
CA SER A 380 -17.06 -6.25 -27.62
C SER A 380 -15.96 -5.27 -27.20
N LEU A 381 -14.99 -4.99 -28.07
CA LEU A 381 -13.88 -4.08 -27.73
C LEU A 381 -14.37 -2.63 -27.52
N GLU A 382 -15.49 -2.24 -28.13
CA GLU A 382 -16.14 -0.95 -27.91
C GLU A 382 -16.74 -0.84 -26.50
N ASP A 383 -17.41 -1.89 -26.03
CA ASP A 383 -17.93 -1.95 -24.66
C ASP A 383 -16.78 -1.91 -23.64
N VAL A 384 -15.70 -2.64 -23.92
CA VAL A 384 -14.51 -2.67 -23.05
C VAL A 384 -13.87 -1.28 -22.97
N ASP A 385 -13.61 -0.62 -24.10
CA ASP A 385 -13.07 0.75 -24.09
C ASP A 385 -13.99 1.71 -23.34
N THR A 386 -15.30 1.63 -23.58
CA THR A 386 -16.29 2.48 -22.91
C THR A 386 -16.25 2.29 -21.40
N VAL A 387 -16.26 1.06 -20.90
CA VAL A 387 -16.19 0.76 -19.47
C VAL A 387 -14.87 1.26 -18.87
N LEU A 388 -13.72 0.97 -19.49
CA LEU A 388 -12.43 1.39 -18.97
C LEU A 388 -12.28 2.91 -18.97
N ARG A 389 -12.78 3.59 -20.01
CA ARG A 389 -12.81 5.06 -20.08
C ARG A 389 -13.59 5.67 -18.93
N HIS A 390 -14.78 5.14 -18.61
CA HIS A 390 -15.59 5.63 -17.50
C HIS A 390 -14.95 5.36 -16.15
N LEU A 391 -14.46 4.13 -15.91
CA LEU A 391 -13.76 3.79 -14.66
C LEU A 391 -12.58 4.72 -14.41
N CYS A 392 -11.71 4.89 -15.39
CA CYS A 392 -10.55 5.77 -15.26
C CYS A 392 -10.94 7.25 -15.17
N LEU A 393 -12.01 7.69 -15.85
CA LEU A 393 -12.51 9.05 -15.74
C LEU A 393 -13.02 9.35 -14.32
N ASP A 394 -13.82 8.46 -13.74
CA ASP A 394 -14.34 8.62 -12.38
C ASP A 394 -13.21 8.66 -11.35
N GLU A 395 -12.24 7.75 -11.46
CA GLU A 395 -11.10 7.71 -10.55
C GLU A 395 -10.14 8.89 -10.72
N MET A 396 -9.95 9.36 -11.96
CA MET A 396 -9.19 10.59 -12.22
C MET A 396 -9.91 11.81 -11.63
N HIS A 397 -11.23 11.91 -11.78
CA HIS A 397 -12.03 12.98 -11.18
C HIS A 397 -11.95 12.96 -9.65
N TYR A 398 -11.99 11.78 -9.03
CA TYR A 398 -11.76 11.63 -7.60
C TYR A 398 -10.43 12.27 -7.18
N ALA A 399 -9.33 11.93 -7.87
CA ALA A 399 -8.02 12.50 -7.56
C ALA A 399 -7.90 14.00 -7.91
N LEU A 400 -8.57 14.47 -8.97
CA LEU A 400 -8.60 15.89 -9.33
C LEU A 400 -9.35 16.75 -8.32
N GLN A 401 -10.42 16.22 -7.71
CA GLN A 401 -11.09 16.89 -6.59
C GLN A 401 -10.12 17.14 -5.44
N TRP A 402 -9.25 16.17 -5.14
CA TRP A 402 -8.18 16.33 -4.16
C TRP A 402 -7.07 17.30 -4.59
N CYS A 403 -6.75 17.38 -5.88
CA CYS A 403 -5.83 18.41 -6.41
C CYS A 403 -6.39 19.82 -6.20
N VAL A 404 -7.70 20.01 -6.36
CA VAL A 404 -8.36 21.30 -6.10
C VAL A 404 -8.36 21.60 -4.61
N TYR A 405 -8.76 20.64 -3.77
CA TYR A 405 -8.87 20.87 -2.33
C TYR A 405 -7.51 21.09 -1.64
N GLU A 406 -6.51 20.28 -1.97
CA GLU A 406 -5.18 20.38 -1.40
C GLU A 406 -4.13 20.43 -2.52
N PRO A 407 -3.90 21.62 -3.11
CA PRO A 407 -2.98 21.78 -4.25
C PRO A 407 -1.51 21.57 -3.87
N CYS A 408 -1.17 21.42 -2.59
CA CYS A 408 0.17 21.08 -2.13
C CYS A 408 0.43 19.57 -2.08
N ASN A 409 -0.63 18.75 -2.23
CA ASN A 409 -0.56 17.29 -2.14
C ASN A 409 -0.06 16.67 -3.45
N GLU A 410 1.23 16.32 -3.51
CA GLU A 410 1.80 15.65 -4.67
C GLU A 410 1.12 14.31 -5.01
N SER A 411 0.63 13.57 -4.00
CA SER A 411 0.07 12.23 -4.20
C SER A 411 -1.18 12.24 -5.08
N SER A 412 -2.07 13.23 -4.94
CA SER A 412 -3.29 13.33 -5.76
C SER A 412 -2.96 13.62 -7.24
N PHE A 413 -1.98 14.51 -7.52
CA PHE A 413 -1.53 14.78 -8.88
C PHE A 413 -0.91 13.54 -9.53
N VAL A 414 -0.04 12.84 -8.79
CA VAL A 414 0.63 11.62 -9.28
C VAL A 414 -0.39 10.52 -9.54
N HIS A 415 -1.38 10.35 -8.65
CA HIS A 415 -2.46 9.39 -8.83
C HIS A 415 -3.30 9.70 -10.07
N ALA A 416 -3.79 10.94 -10.21
CA ALA A 416 -4.57 11.37 -11.38
C ALA A 416 -3.81 11.13 -12.70
N ARG A 417 -2.53 11.49 -12.75
CA ARG A 417 -1.65 11.23 -13.91
C ARG A 417 -1.50 9.74 -14.18
N GLY A 418 -1.32 8.95 -13.14
CA GLY A 418 -1.19 7.50 -13.23
C GLY A 418 -2.43 6.86 -13.86
N ILE A 419 -3.63 7.26 -13.41
CA ILE A 419 -4.91 6.77 -13.94
C ILE A 419 -5.09 7.14 -15.42
N ALA A 420 -4.81 8.38 -15.80
CA ALA A 420 -4.87 8.82 -17.19
C ALA A 420 -3.89 8.02 -18.09
N THR A 421 -2.71 7.72 -17.58
CA THR A 421 -1.69 6.91 -18.29
C THR A 421 -2.11 5.45 -18.41
N ILE A 422 -2.73 4.87 -17.38
CA ILE A 422 -3.30 3.51 -17.43
C ILE A 422 -4.36 3.41 -18.52
N TYR A 423 -5.28 4.38 -18.60
CA TYR A 423 -6.28 4.41 -19.66
C TYR A 423 -5.63 4.51 -21.04
N GLN A 424 -4.68 5.43 -21.23
CA GLN A 424 -3.97 5.59 -22.50
C GLN A 424 -3.35 4.28 -22.97
N ALA A 425 -2.64 3.57 -22.08
CA ALA A 425 -2.04 2.29 -22.40
C ALA A 425 -3.09 1.21 -22.71
N ALA A 426 -4.19 1.16 -21.97
CA ALA A 426 -5.28 0.22 -22.19
C ALA A 426 -5.99 0.46 -23.54
N ALA A 427 -6.35 1.71 -23.85
CA ALA A 427 -7.00 2.11 -25.10
C ALA A 427 -6.11 1.79 -26.31
N LEU A 428 -4.81 2.07 -26.21
CA LEU A 428 -3.84 1.74 -27.27
C LEU A 428 -3.76 0.22 -27.50
N ARG A 429 -3.71 -0.59 -26.43
CA ARG A 429 -3.70 -2.07 -26.54
C ARG A 429 -4.99 -2.60 -27.16
N LEU A 430 -6.15 -2.06 -26.79
CA LEU A 430 -7.43 -2.43 -27.38
C LEU A 430 -7.46 -2.16 -28.89
N TYR A 431 -7.00 -0.97 -29.31
CA TYR A 431 -6.92 -0.62 -30.72
C TYR A 431 -5.94 -1.50 -31.50
N LEU A 432 -4.76 -1.74 -30.94
CA LEU A 432 -3.77 -2.62 -31.57
C LEU A 432 -4.29 -4.05 -31.67
N SER A 433 -5.00 -4.55 -30.65
CA SER A 433 -5.63 -5.87 -30.70
C SER A 433 -6.77 -6.01 -31.70
N SER A 434 -7.54 -4.96 -31.97
CA SER A 434 -8.59 -4.99 -33.00
C SER A 434 -8.03 -4.93 -34.42
N ASN A 435 -6.85 -4.33 -34.62
CA ASN A 435 -6.25 -4.07 -35.93
C ASN A 435 -4.97 -4.89 -36.21
N ALA A 436 -4.54 -5.74 -35.28
CA ALA A 436 -3.34 -6.55 -35.45
C ALA A 436 -3.51 -7.54 -36.62
N THR A 437 -2.61 -7.46 -37.60
CA THR A 437 -2.49 -8.44 -38.70
C THR A 437 -1.69 -9.69 -38.30
N GLY A 438 -1.16 -9.75 -37.06
CA GLY A 438 -0.27 -10.81 -36.57
C GLY A 438 -0.71 -11.43 -35.24
N ALA A 439 0.00 -12.48 -34.81
CA ALA A 439 -0.36 -13.33 -33.66
C ALA A 439 -0.01 -12.76 -32.26
N TYR A 440 0.38 -11.49 -32.14
CA TYR A 440 0.78 -10.91 -30.84
C TYR A 440 -0.44 -10.51 -30.01
N ASN A 441 -0.47 -10.94 -28.75
CA ASN A 441 -1.56 -10.65 -27.83
C ASN A 441 -1.26 -9.39 -26.98
N TYR A 442 -1.63 -8.22 -27.50
CA TYR A 442 -1.43 -6.94 -26.81
C TYR A 442 -2.18 -6.83 -25.48
N LEU A 443 -3.36 -7.47 -25.34
CA LEU A 443 -4.15 -7.43 -24.09
C LEU A 443 -3.50 -8.24 -22.95
N ALA A 444 -2.69 -9.24 -23.28
CA ALA A 444 -1.93 -10.01 -22.28
C ALA A 444 -0.62 -9.34 -21.86
N ASP A 445 -0.25 -8.22 -22.50
CA ASP A 445 1.01 -7.55 -22.23
C ASP A 445 1.00 -6.89 -20.85
N LYS A 446 2.08 -7.13 -20.10
CA LYS A 446 2.30 -6.60 -18.75
C LYS A 446 3.29 -5.44 -18.75
N VAL A 447 3.99 -5.22 -19.87
CA VAL A 447 5.00 -4.16 -19.98
C VAL A 447 4.31 -2.81 -20.01
N SER A 448 4.73 -1.89 -19.13
CA SER A 448 4.26 -0.50 -19.18
C SER A 448 4.60 0.09 -20.55
N ILE A 449 3.64 0.75 -21.19
CA ILE A 449 3.89 1.48 -22.44
C ILE A 449 4.48 2.83 -22.04
N SER A 450 5.70 2.81 -21.51
CA SER A 450 6.48 3.98 -21.09
C SER A 450 7.97 3.66 -21.22
N SER A 451 8.79 4.71 -21.39
CA SER A 451 10.22 4.62 -21.72
C SER A 451 11.10 3.98 -20.64
N MET A 452 10.59 3.75 -19.42
CA MET A 452 11.40 3.32 -18.26
C MET A 452 12.02 1.91 -18.39
N ALA A 453 11.71 1.16 -19.45
CA ALA A 453 12.34 -0.11 -19.82
C ALA A 453 12.48 -0.17 -21.36
N PRO A 454 13.38 -0.99 -21.94
CA PRO A 454 13.47 -1.14 -23.39
C PRO A 454 12.11 -1.54 -23.96
N LEU A 455 11.47 -0.58 -24.62
CA LEU A 455 10.11 -0.73 -25.11
C LEU A 455 10.09 -1.79 -26.21
N PRO A 456 9.17 -2.78 -26.14
CA PRO A 456 9.06 -3.81 -27.16
C PRO A 456 8.87 -3.22 -28.57
N SER A 457 9.48 -3.86 -29.57
CA SER A 457 9.47 -3.38 -30.96
C SER A 457 8.06 -3.25 -31.55
N HIS A 458 7.06 -3.97 -31.03
CA HIS A 458 5.67 -3.84 -31.47
C HIS A 458 5.03 -2.49 -31.11
N TYR A 459 5.56 -1.76 -30.13
CA TYR A 459 5.12 -0.40 -29.79
C TYR A 459 5.96 0.73 -30.41
N MET A 460 6.92 0.39 -31.27
CA MET A 460 7.69 1.39 -32.03
C MET A 460 6.98 1.77 -33.33
N CYS A 461 7.22 3.00 -33.78
CA CYS A 461 6.72 3.57 -35.03
C CYS A 461 5.19 3.43 -35.17
N LEU A 462 4.44 3.74 -34.11
CA LEU A 462 2.98 3.55 -34.10
C LEU A 462 2.27 4.38 -35.16
N LYS A 463 2.86 5.45 -35.72
CA LYS A 463 2.30 6.19 -36.86
C LYS A 463 1.99 5.28 -38.06
N GLU A 464 2.75 4.20 -38.25
CA GLU A 464 2.52 3.22 -39.31
C GLU A 464 1.34 2.26 -39.02
N LYS A 465 0.91 2.17 -37.75
CA LYS A 465 -0.05 1.18 -37.24
C LYS A 465 -1.35 1.81 -36.73
N VAL A 466 -1.29 3.06 -36.28
CA VAL A 466 -2.33 3.76 -35.55
C VAL A 466 -2.53 5.15 -36.18
N PRO A 467 -3.71 5.42 -36.76
CA PRO A 467 -4.06 6.74 -37.26
C PRO A 467 -3.90 7.83 -36.18
N TRP A 468 -3.57 9.05 -36.60
CA TRP A 468 -3.28 10.15 -35.69
C TRP A 468 -4.43 10.50 -34.75
N ASP A 469 -5.64 10.56 -35.27
CA ASP A 469 -6.87 10.83 -34.52
C ASP A 469 -7.14 9.77 -33.45
N VAL A 470 -6.93 8.49 -33.80
CA VAL A 470 -7.05 7.38 -32.86
C VAL A 470 -5.98 7.48 -31.76
N PHE A 471 -4.72 7.68 -32.15
CA PHE A 471 -3.62 7.78 -31.19
C PHE A 471 -3.84 8.95 -30.22
N LEU A 472 -4.21 10.12 -30.75
CA LEU A 472 -4.54 11.29 -29.94
C LEU A 472 -5.74 11.03 -29.02
N GLY A 473 -6.75 10.29 -29.49
CA GLY A 473 -7.91 9.88 -28.69
C GLY A 473 -7.55 9.06 -27.45
N THR A 474 -6.47 8.27 -27.50
CA THR A 474 -5.97 7.54 -26.31
C THR A 474 -5.50 8.47 -25.19
N PHE A 475 -5.16 9.73 -25.50
CA PHE A 475 -4.76 10.74 -24.52
C PHE A 475 -5.92 11.61 -24.02
N SER A 476 -7.17 11.26 -24.33
CA SER A 476 -8.34 12.08 -23.98
C SER A 476 -8.42 12.43 -22.47
N LEU A 477 -8.11 11.48 -21.58
CA LEU A 477 -8.04 11.76 -20.14
C LEU A 477 -6.85 12.65 -19.75
N VAL A 478 -5.68 12.47 -20.37
CA VAL A 478 -4.50 13.34 -20.15
C VAL A 478 -4.81 14.78 -20.57
N GLN A 479 -5.49 14.97 -21.70
CA GLN A 479 -5.92 16.28 -22.19
C GLN A 479 -6.93 16.93 -21.24
N GLN A 480 -7.92 16.18 -20.77
CA GLN A 480 -8.87 16.69 -19.78
C GLN A 480 -8.15 17.08 -18.48
N GLN A 481 -7.23 16.24 -18.00
CA GLN A 481 -6.44 16.54 -16.80
C GLN A 481 -5.63 17.84 -16.97
N LEU A 482 -4.97 18.04 -18.11
CA LEU A 482 -4.25 19.28 -18.41
C LEU A 482 -5.16 20.51 -18.37
N CYS A 483 -6.38 20.42 -18.91
CA CYS A 483 -7.37 21.49 -18.85
C CYS A 483 -7.78 21.79 -17.40
N VAL A 484 -8.14 20.78 -16.61
CA VAL A 484 -8.56 20.96 -15.20
C VAL A 484 -7.43 21.55 -14.36
N LEU A 485 -6.20 21.07 -14.54
CA LEU A 485 -5.05 21.62 -13.82
C LEU A 485 -4.80 23.09 -14.19
N ARG A 486 -5.00 23.47 -15.45
CA ARG A 486 -4.83 24.84 -15.94
C ARG A 486 -5.95 25.76 -15.43
N ASP A 487 -7.20 25.34 -15.57
CA ASP A 487 -8.37 26.21 -15.44
C ASP A 487 -8.85 26.26 -13.98
N ASP A 488 -8.92 25.12 -13.31
CA ASP A 488 -9.48 24.99 -11.96
C ASP A 488 -8.38 25.02 -10.89
N VAL A 489 -7.39 24.12 -10.98
CA VAL A 489 -6.41 23.92 -9.89
C VAL A 489 -5.38 25.06 -9.81
N THR A 490 -4.88 25.56 -10.95
CA THR A 490 -3.87 26.64 -10.96
C THR A 490 -4.43 27.91 -10.31
N SER A 491 -5.69 28.24 -10.58
CA SER A 491 -6.35 29.42 -10.02
C SER A 491 -6.41 29.34 -8.48
N HIS A 492 -6.82 28.19 -7.95
CA HIS A 492 -6.89 27.94 -6.52
C HIS A 492 -5.50 27.93 -5.85
N ALA A 493 -4.52 27.28 -6.47
CA ALA A 493 -3.13 27.27 -5.99
C ALA A 493 -2.55 28.70 -5.87
N GLU A 494 -2.74 29.54 -6.88
CA GLU A 494 -2.26 30.93 -6.84
C GLU A 494 -3.03 31.79 -5.82
N GLU A 495 -4.31 31.53 -5.57
CA GLU A 495 -5.07 32.17 -4.50
C GLU A 495 -4.48 31.82 -3.12
N LEU A 496 -4.24 30.53 -2.86
CA LEU A 496 -3.60 30.05 -1.63
C LEU A 496 -2.21 30.69 -1.42
N ARG A 497 -1.43 30.83 -2.50
CA ARG A 497 -0.11 31.49 -2.43
C ARG A 497 -0.22 32.96 -2.05
N ARG A 498 -1.16 33.69 -2.65
CA ARG A 498 -1.36 35.13 -2.38
C ARG A 498 -1.82 35.36 -0.95
N SER A 499 -2.72 34.52 -0.43
CA SER A 499 -3.23 34.66 0.93
C SER A 499 -2.14 34.44 1.99
N VAL A 500 -1.29 33.42 1.80
CA VAL A 500 -0.10 33.17 2.64
C VAL A 500 0.88 34.34 2.59
N SER A 501 1.12 34.90 1.40
CA SER A 501 2.04 36.03 1.21
C SER A 501 1.53 37.34 1.80
N ALA A 502 0.20 37.51 1.90
CA ALA A 502 -0.43 38.72 2.43
C ALA A 502 -0.31 38.85 3.96
N GLY A 503 0.12 37.80 4.65
CA GLY A 503 0.41 37.86 6.09
C GLY A 503 -0.82 38.01 6.97
N ASP A 504 -2.01 37.62 6.48
CA ASP A 504 -3.22 37.60 7.29
C ASP A 504 -3.05 36.60 8.44
N GLU A 505 -3.03 37.10 9.67
CA GLU A 505 -2.72 36.33 10.89
C GLU A 505 -3.68 35.14 11.09
N ALA A 506 -4.95 35.29 10.69
CA ALA A 506 -5.95 34.23 10.74
C ALA A 506 -5.66 33.13 9.69
N THR A 507 -5.38 33.54 8.45
CA THR A 507 -5.04 32.64 7.34
C THR A 507 -3.70 31.92 7.57
N LEU A 508 -2.70 32.62 8.10
CA LEU A 508 -1.41 32.03 8.45
C LEU A 508 -1.55 31.03 9.60
N LEU A 509 -2.30 31.37 10.65
CA LEU A 509 -2.54 30.46 11.77
C LEU A 509 -3.28 29.20 11.33
N GLU A 510 -4.33 29.33 10.52
CA GLU A 510 -5.06 28.18 9.96
C GLU A 510 -4.19 27.33 9.02
N SER A 511 -3.39 27.98 8.17
CA SER A 511 -2.46 27.29 7.26
C SER A 511 -1.35 26.56 8.01
N PHE A 512 -0.75 27.15 9.04
CA PHE A 512 0.31 26.52 9.85
C PHE A 512 -0.19 25.44 10.80
N LEU A 513 -1.45 25.51 11.23
CA LEU A 513 -2.08 24.47 12.06
C LEU A 513 -2.31 23.17 11.29
N CYS A 514 -2.54 23.26 9.97
CA CYS A 514 -2.87 22.11 9.13
C CYS A 514 -1.75 21.72 8.14
N ARG A 515 -0.79 22.61 7.86
CA ARG A 515 0.25 22.43 6.83
C ARG A 515 1.62 22.79 7.38
N SER A 516 2.63 21.98 7.06
CA SER A 516 4.01 22.37 7.29
C SER A 516 4.42 23.50 6.33
N GLN A 517 5.40 24.32 6.72
CA GLN A 517 5.98 25.34 5.82
C GLN A 517 6.42 24.72 4.49
N TYR A 518 6.96 23.50 4.52
CA TYR A 518 7.35 22.75 3.31
C TYR A 518 6.20 22.53 2.33
N LEU A 519 4.97 22.28 2.83
CA LEU A 519 3.80 22.10 1.96
C LEU A 519 3.36 23.42 1.34
N LEU A 520 3.39 24.53 2.10
CA LEU A 520 3.08 25.86 1.59
C LEU A 520 4.09 26.32 0.53
N ASP A 521 5.36 25.92 0.68
CA ASP A 521 6.40 26.16 -0.32
C ASP A 521 6.22 25.28 -1.58
N ASN A 522 5.35 24.25 -1.51
CA ASN A 522 5.09 23.30 -2.59
C ASN A 522 3.84 23.65 -3.44
N VAL A 523 3.30 24.86 -3.34
CA VAL A 523 2.12 25.28 -4.15
C VAL A 523 2.42 25.26 -5.66
N HIS A 524 3.69 25.35 -6.05
CA HIS A 524 4.14 25.20 -7.44
C HIS A 524 3.98 23.77 -7.99
N GLN A 525 3.55 22.81 -7.16
CA GLN A 525 3.28 21.44 -7.57
C GLN A 525 2.26 21.34 -8.72
N VAL A 526 1.31 22.27 -8.83
CA VAL A 526 0.38 22.30 -9.99
C VAL A 526 1.12 22.49 -11.33
N TYR A 527 2.19 23.30 -11.35
CA TYR A 527 3.00 23.49 -12.55
C TYR A 527 3.87 22.27 -12.84
N ALA A 528 4.42 21.65 -11.78
CA ALA A 528 5.14 20.38 -11.90
C ALA A 528 4.24 19.29 -12.48
N ALA A 529 3.00 19.16 -11.96
CA ALA A 529 2.02 18.19 -12.44
C ALA A 529 1.67 18.40 -13.92
N ARG A 530 1.45 19.65 -14.33
CA ARG A 530 1.23 20.01 -15.74
C ARG A 530 2.43 19.65 -16.62
N TYR A 531 3.64 20.00 -16.17
CA TYR A 531 4.87 19.65 -16.88
C TYR A 531 4.96 18.13 -17.09
N HIS A 532 4.74 17.34 -16.05
CA HIS A 532 4.86 15.89 -16.17
C HIS A 532 3.81 15.25 -17.07
N LEU A 533 2.59 15.80 -17.17
CA LEU A 533 1.61 15.34 -18.16
C LEU A 533 2.06 15.64 -19.60
N LEU A 534 2.62 16.83 -19.83
CA LEU A 534 3.23 17.17 -21.11
C LEU A 534 4.42 16.26 -21.40
N PHE A 535 5.25 15.95 -20.42
CA PHE A 535 6.37 15.04 -20.57
C PHE A 535 5.91 13.64 -21.00
N VAL A 536 4.86 13.09 -20.37
CA VAL A 536 4.27 11.80 -20.79
C VAL A 536 3.81 11.84 -22.25
N LEU A 537 3.14 12.91 -22.68
CA LEU A 537 2.74 13.09 -24.08
C LEU A 537 3.95 13.12 -25.02
N LEU A 538 4.97 13.92 -24.70
CA LEU A 538 6.17 14.09 -25.51
C LEU A 538 6.96 12.78 -25.60
N GLU A 539 7.17 12.10 -24.48
CA GLU A 539 7.83 10.80 -24.42
C GLU A 539 7.12 9.79 -25.32
N GLN A 540 5.80 9.65 -25.20
CA GLN A 540 5.04 8.68 -26.00
C GLN A 540 5.05 9.01 -27.50
N LEU A 541 4.95 10.29 -27.86
CA LEU A 541 5.05 10.71 -29.25
C LEU A 541 6.44 10.39 -29.83
N TRP A 542 7.49 10.75 -29.10
CA TRP A 542 8.86 10.60 -29.56
C TRP A 542 9.32 9.15 -29.63
N CYS A 543 9.09 8.40 -28.55
CA CYS A 543 9.56 7.03 -28.40
C CYS A 543 8.66 6.03 -29.13
N CYS A 544 7.33 6.19 -29.05
CA CYS A 544 6.39 5.17 -29.54
C CYS A 544 5.78 5.55 -30.89
N TYR A 545 5.31 6.80 -31.06
CA TYR A 545 4.50 7.18 -32.21
C TYR A 545 5.31 7.49 -33.47
N PHE A 546 6.29 8.37 -33.37
CA PHE A 546 7.03 8.88 -34.51
C PHE A 546 7.89 7.83 -35.21
N THR A 547 7.96 7.94 -36.53
CA THR A 547 9.02 7.34 -37.34
C THR A 547 10.24 8.28 -37.36
N ASP A 548 11.34 7.84 -37.98
CA ASP A 548 12.52 8.69 -38.13
C ASP A 548 12.23 9.96 -38.93
N ALA A 549 11.29 9.92 -39.90
CA ALA A 549 10.92 11.08 -40.70
C ALA A 549 10.29 12.21 -39.85
N GLU A 550 9.41 11.88 -38.89
CA GLU A 550 8.84 12.88 -37.99
C GLU A 550 9.89 13.44 -37.03
N ARG A 551 10.80 12.60 -36.53
CA ARG A 551 11.90 13.04 -35.64
C ARG A 551 12.84 14.00 -36.38
N ASP A 552 13.16 13.70 -37.63
CA ASP A 552 13.98 14.57 -38.48
C ASP A 552 13.27 15.92 -38.72
N GLN A 553 11.98 15.90 -39.08
CA GLN A 553 11.20 17.14 -39.26
C GLN A 553 11.14 18.00 -37.98
N VAL A 554 10.98 17.37 -36.82
CA VAL A 554 11.00 18.05 -35.51
C VAL A 554 12.38 18.67 -35.22
N ASN A 555 13.47 17.96 -35.53
CA ASN A 555 14.85 18.44 -35.38
C ASN A 555 15.19 19.60 -36.33
N GLU A 556 14.71 19.55 -37.57
CA GLU A 556 14.89 20.62 -38.56
C GLU A 556 14.09 21.88 -38.18
N THR A 557 12.85 21.69 -37.73
CA THR A 557 11.93 22.80 -37.41
C THR A 557 12.40 23.58 -36.18
N LEU A 558 12.75 22.86 -35.11
CA LEU A 558 13.10 23.43 -33.82
C LEU A 558 14.33 22.72 -33.24
N PRO A 559 15.55 23.07 -33.68
CA PRO A 559 16.77 22.51 -33.12
C PRO A 559 17.03 23.03 -31.70
N PRO A 560 17.75 22.27 -30.84
CA PRO A 560 18.01 22.64 -29.44
C PRO A 560 18.54 24.08 -29.24
N LYS A 561 19.42 24.54 -30.15
CA LYS A 561 20.02 25.87 -30.11
C LYS A 561 19.00 27.01 -30.18
N LYS A 562 17.84 26.78 -30.80
CA LYS A 562 16.81 27.80 -31.00
C LYS A 562 16.12 28.18 -29.69
N TYR A 563 16.12 27.30 -28.70
CA TYR A 563 15.61 27.62 -27.36
C TYR A 563 16.43 28.69 -26.62
N ALA A 564 17.66 28.98 -27.06
CA ALA A 564 18.45 30.10 -26.54
C ALA A 564 17.87 31.47 -26.92
N GLU A 565 17.02 31.54 -27.96
CA GLU A 565 16.37 32.77 -28.43
C GLU A 565 15.08 33.09 -27.64
N GLY A 566 14.62 32.19 -26.77
CA GLY A 566 13.40 32.35 -25.96
C GLY A 566 12.21 31.55 -26.47
N ASP A 567 11.18 31.41 -25.62
CA ASP A 567 10.00 30.58 -25.91
C ASP A 567 9.13 31.17 -27.03
N GLU A 568 9.07 32.51 -27.14
CA GLU A 568 8.35 33.20 -28.21
C GLU A 568 8.98 32.95 -29.59
N ALA A 569 10.31 32.97 -29.68
CA ALA A 569 11.04 32.67 -30.91
C ALA A 569 10.85 31.21 -31.34
N ALA A 570 10.77 30.29 -30.36
CA ALA A 570 10.44 28.90 -30.60
C ALA A 570 8.99 28.73 -31.12
N ALA A 571 8.02 29.40 -30.52
CA ALA A 571 6.63 29.39 -30.98
C ALA A 571 6.47 29.99 -32.40
N GLU A 572 7.18 31.08 -32.69
CA GLU A 572 7.18 31.70 -34.01
C GLU A 572 7.79 30.78 -35.09
N ALA A 573 8.78 29.96 -34.73
CA ALA A 573 9.36 28.95 -35.62
C ALA A 573 8.33 27.92 -36.11
N ILE A 574 7.41 27.52 -35.22
CA ILE A 574 6.39 26.51 -35.46
C ILE A 574 5.30 27.08 -36.39
N THR A 575 4.85 28.31 -36.14
CA THR A 575 3.77 28.94 -36.91
C THR A 575 4.15 29.28 -38.34
N LYS A 576 5.43 29.56 -38.61
CA LYS A 576 5.94 29.92 -39.94
C LYS A 576 6.06 28.75 -40.91
N GLN A 577 5.98 27.51 -40.44
CA GLN A 577 6.25 26.32 -41.26
C GLN A 577 5.00 25.46 -41.48
N PRO A 578 4.81 24.89 -42.70
CA PRO A 578 3.78 23.90 -42.94
C PRO A 578 4.21 22.55 -42.34
N LEU A 579 3.65 22.21 -41.18
CA LEU A 579 3.96 20.99 -40.43
C LEU A 579 2.81 19.97 -40.48
N ASP A 580 3.16 18.69 -40.43
CA ASP A 580 2.23 17.60 -40.12
C ASP A 580 1.55 17.89 -38.76
N ASN A 581 0.28 17.50 -38.62
CA ASN A 581 -0.50 17.75 -37.41
C ASN A 581 0.16 17.14 -36.16
N CYS A 582 0.73 15.94 -36.25
CA CYS A 582 1.36 15.29 -35.09
C CYS A 582 2.68 15.99 -34.70
N VAL A 583 3.44 16.48 -35.69
CA VAL A 583 4.69 17.23 -35.48
C VAL A 583 4.39 18.60 -34.88
N ARG A 584 3.41 19.33 -35.41
CA ARG A 584 2.96 20.60 -34.83
C ARG A 584 2.51 20.41 -33.38
N TYR A 585 1.67 19.41 -33.13
CA TYR A 585 1.18 19.11 -31.79
C TYR A 585 2.32 18.83 -30.81
N PHE A 586 3.30 18.01 -31.19
CA PHE A 586 4.48 17.75 -30.37
C PHE A 586 5.25 19.03 -30.03
N LEU A 587 5.61 19.83 -31.04
CA LEU A 587 6.42 21.04 -30.85
C LEU A 587 5.69 22.09 -29.97
N GLU A 588 4.38 22.25 -30.13
CA GLU A 588 3.58 23.17 -29.31
C GLU A 588 3.56 22.74 -27.82
N HIS A 589 3.50 21.44 -27.55
CA HIS A 589 3.55 20.91 -26.18
C HIS A 589 4.97 20.90 -25.62
N GLU A 590 5.98 20.74 -26.48
CA GLU A 590 7.42 20.83 -26.12
C GLU A 590 7.75 22.24 -25.60
N VAL A 591 7.31 23.29 -26.31
CA VAL A 591 7.47 24.68 -25.88
C VAL A 591 6.75 24.95 -24.57
N GLN A 592 5.54 24.42 -24.38
CA GLN A 592 4.79 24.55 -23.12
C GLN A 592 5.51 23.87 -21.94
N ALA A 593 6.04 22.66 -22.14
CA ALA A 593 6.79 21.94 -21.13
C ALA A 593 8.07 22.70 -20.75
N MET A 594 8.81 23.21 -21.74
CA MET A 594 9.99 24.04 -21.54
C MET A 594 9.69 25.30 -20.72
N GLY A 595 8.59 26.00 -21.04
CA GLY A 595 8.16 27.18 -20.29
C GLY A 595 7.83 26.88 -18.83
N LEU A 596 7.13 25.77 -18.55
CA LEU A 596 6.84 25.33 -17.19
C LEU A 596 8.10 24.95 -16.42
N ALA A 597 9.01 24.18 -17.03
CA ALA A 597 10.26 23.79 -16.38
C ALA A 597 11.15 25.02 -16.06
N ARG A 598 11.25 25.99 -16.98
CA ARG A 598 11.95 27.27 -16.75
C ARG A 598 11.35 28.07 -15.61
N ARG A 599 10.03 28.14 -15.52
CA ARG A 599 9.33 28.76 -14.40
C ARG A 599 9.70 28.08 -13.08
N LEU A 600 9.67 26.75 -13.04
CA LEU A 600 9.98 25.96 -11.85
C LEU A 600 11.45 26.01 -11.41
N VAL A 601 12.40 26.29 -12.31
CA VAL A 601 13.79 26.58 -11.93
C VAL A 601 13.89 27.75 -10.94
N VAL A 602 13.00 28.73 -11.05
CA VAL A 602 12.95 29.94 -10.22
C VAL A 602 12.01 29.75 -9.04
N GLU A 603 10.81 29.23 -9.30
CA GLU A 603 9.73 29.16 -8.32
C GLU A 603 9.84 27.96 -7.36
N ASP A 604 10.45 26.86 -7.80
CA ASP A 604 10.76 25.70 -6.97
C ASP A 604 12.27 25.63 -6.72
N ALA A 605 12.74 26.54 -5.85
CA ALA A 605 14.15 26.68 -5.54
C ALA A 605 14.76 25.39 -4.95
N ILE A 606 13.95 24.59 -4.24
CA ILE A 606 14.36 23.31 -3.64
C ILE A 606 14.75 22.32 -4.74
N ARG A 607 13.92 22.19 -5.78
CA ARG A 607 14.15 21.28 -6.92
C ARG A 607 14.75 21.98 -8.15
N SER A 608 15.35 23.16 -8.02
CA SER A 608 15.91 23.92 -9.16
C SER A 608 16.91 23.11 -10.02
N LYS A 609 17.75 22.26 -9.39
CA LYS A 609 18.66 21.36 -10.13
C LYS A 609 17.92 20.30 -10.94
N TYR A 610 16.85 19.75 -10.37
CA TYR A 610 15.97 18.79 -11.04
C TYR A 610 15.32 19.45 -12.26
N TRP A 611 14.74 20.65 -12.12
CA TRP A 611 14.12 21.36 -13.24
C TRP A 611 15.11 21.76 -14.35
N LYS A 612 16.38 22.06 -14.01
CA LYS A 612 17.43 22.26 -15.02
C LYS A 612 17.75 20.98 -15.79
N HIS A 613 17.71 19.83 -15.12
CA HIS A 613 17.89 18.54 -15.79
C HIS A 613 16.71 18.25 -16.72
N GLU A 614 15.47 18.45 -16.26
CA GLU A 614 14.24 18.33 -17.06
C GLU A 614 14.27 19.22 -18.32
N ILE A 615 14.74 20.46 -18.21
CA ILE A 615 14.96 21.35 -19.37
C ILE A 615 15.91 20.70 -20.38
N ASN A 616 17.02 20.11 -19.93
CA ASN A 616 17.97 19.46 -20.82
C ASN A 616 17.35 18.23 -21.49
N LEU A 617 16.59 17.42 -20.74
CA LEU A 617 15.91 16.24 -21.26
C LEU A 617 14.95 16.61 -22.40
N VAL A 618 14.07 17.59 -22.17
CA VAL A 618 13.10 18.03 -23.20
C VAL A 618 13.81 18.70 -24.37
N MET A 619 14.75 19.61 -24.11
CA MET A 619 15.49 20.34 -25.15
C MET A 619 16.27 19.42 -26.08
N HIS A 620 16.88 18.38 -25.54
CA HIS A 620 17.64 17.39 -26.32
C HIS A 620 16.80 16.19 -26.75
N ARG A 621 15.52 16.14 -26.34
CA ARG A 621 14.58 15.07 -26.63
C ARG A 621 15.11 13.70 -26.22
N ASP A 622 15.87 13.70 -25.13
CA ASP A 622 16.52 12.52 -24.58
C ASP A 622 15.55 11.81 -23.64
N TYR A 623 14.43 11.38 -24.22
CA TYR A 623 13.39 10.62 -23.52
C TYR A 623 13.82 9.16 -23.28
N SER A 624 15.09 8.84 -23.53
CA SER A 624 15.65 7.50 -23.46
C SER A 624 16.85 7.45 -22.50
N TRP A 625 16.75 6.59 -21.48
CA TRP A 625 17.85 6.11 -20.61
C TRP A 625 18.44 7.06 -19.56
N HIS A 626 17.88 6.96 -18.34
CA HIS A 626 18.65 6.73 -17.11
C HIS A 626 18.16 5.47 -16.40
#